data_AF-A0A1E5V118-F1
#
_entry.id   AF-A0A1E5V118-F1
#
_cell.length_a   1.000
_cell.length_b   1.000
_cell.length_c   1.000
_cell.angle_alpha   90.00
_cell.angle_beta   90.00
_cell.angle_gamma   90.00
#
_symmetry.space_group_name_H-M   'P 1'
#
loop_
_entity.id
_entity.type
_entity.pdbx_description
1 polymer ?
#
loop_
_entity_poly.entity_id
_entity_poly.type
_entity_poly.pdbx_seq_one_letter_code
_entity_poly.pdbx_strand_id
1 'polypeptide(L)'
;MHAKDLGSLHHLRYLKLEGNLETELLEEIGNLQLLKTLDLQRASINELPTSICRLRKLDCLDVGFVLVIGVDQPFRMFQHPTRCWLVFAKGVMPNLERLKFCFQVPKREGGDYDIGLENLASLKHVTVGVDCEGAQIREVDNVETMVRNAIGMHPNHPTLQLSRYNEDDSDEDTDDSWASEE
;
A
#
# COMPACT_ATOMS: atom_id res chain seq x y z
N MET A 1 -8.39 22.50 -6.44
CA MET A 1 -7.52 22.88 -5.29
C MET A 1 -6.12 22.98 -5.85
N HIS A 2 -5.42 24.11 -5.69
CA HIS A 2 -4.04 24.20 -6.19
C HIS A 2 -3.09 23.48 -5.24
N ALA A 3 -2.01 22.89 -5.77
CA ALA A 3 -1.03 22.15 -4.97
C ALA A 3 -0.43 22.99 -3.83
N LYS A 4 -0.12 24.27 -4.09
CA LYS A 4 0.43 25.19 -3.11
C LYS A 4 -0.52 25.48 -1.94
N ASP A 5 -1.82 25.47 -2.20
CA ASP A 5 -2.82 25.70 -1.15
C ASP A 5 -2.82 24.52 -0.17
N LEU A 6 -2.64 23.29 -0.67
CA LEU A 6 -2.52 22.09 0.16
C LEU A 6 -1.29 22.15 1.07
N GLY A 7 -0.11 22.49 0.52
CA GLY A 7 1.14 22.55 1.29
C GLY A 7 1.16 23.59 2.41
N SER A 8 0.27 24.59 2.35
CA SER A 8 0.13 25.64 3.38
C SER A 8 -0.67 25.20 4.62
N LEU A 9 -1.34 24.03 4.57
CA LEU A 9 -2.20 23.53 5.65
C LEU A 9 -1.38 22.88 6.78
N HIS A 10 -0.43 23.60 7.37
CA HIS A 10 0.54 23.05 8.33
C HIS A 10 -0.08 22.44 9.60
N HIS A 11 -1.34 22.74 9.91
CA HIS A 11 -2.09 22.16 11.03
C HIS A 11 -2.88 20.91 10.66
N LEU A 12 -2.90 20.52 9.39
CA LEU A 12 -3.64 19.35 8.92
C LEU A 12 -3.06 18.08 9.55
N ARG A 13 -3.96 17.25 10.10
CA ARG A 13 -3.61 15.98 10.77
C ARG A 13 -4.10 14.77 9.99
N TYR A 14 -5.13 14.94 9.19
CA TYR A 14 -5.74 13.90 8.37
C TYR A 14 -5.91 14.46 6.95
N LEU A 15 -5.40 13.73 5.97
CA LEU A 15 -5.54 14.05 4.55
C LEU A 15 -5.99 12.79 3.82
N LYS A 16 -7.12 12.89 3.12
CA LYS A 16 -7.60 11.89 2.19
C LYS A 16 -7.64 12.49 0.80
N LEU A 17 -7.07 11.80 -0.18
CA LEU A 17 -7.10 12.20 -1.58
C LEU A 17 -7.67 11.05 -2.41
N GLU A 18 -8.48 11.40 -3.41
CA GLU A 18 -9.13 10.45 -4.31
C GLU A 18 -9.01 10.94 -5.76
N GLY A 19 -9.07 10.01 -6.71
CA GLY A 19 -8.95 10.28 -8.14
C GLY A 19 -7.50 10.37 -8.61
N ASN A 20 -7.31 10.94 -9.81
CA ASN A 20 -5.99 11.09 -10.41
C ASN A 20 -5.24 12.25 -9.74
N LEU A 21 -4.08 11.95 -9.14
CA LEU A 21 -3.26 12.97 -8.49
C LEU A 21 -2.01 13.25 -9.31
N GLU A 22 -1.75 14.52 -9.54
CA GLU A 22 -0.53 14.98 -10.20
C GLU A 22 0.66 14.90 -9.22
N THR A 23 1.84 14.59 -9.73
CA THR A 23 3.08 14.50 -8.93
C THR A 23 3.33 15.80 -8.14
N GLU A 24 3.03 16.96 -8.73
CA GLU A 24 3.17 18.27 -8.06
C GLU A 24 2.33 18.38 -6.78
N LEU A 25 1.10 17.82 -6.79
CA LEU A 25 0.23 17.82 -5.61
C LEU A 25 0.79 16.92 -4.50
N LEU A 26 1.32 15.75 -4.88
CA LEU A 26 1.91 14.82 -3.94
C LEU A 26 3.19 15.38 -3.30
N GLU A 27 3.97 16.18 -4.05
CA GLU A 27 5.17 16.84 -3.53
C GLU A 27 4.87 17.83 -2.40
N GLU A 28 3.73 18.53 -2.50
CA GLU A 28 3.29 19.50 -1.49
C GLU A 28 2.80 18.82 -0.19
N ILE A 29 2.41 17.54 -0.24
CA ILE A 29 2.05 16.78 0.96
C ILE A 29 3.24 16.75 1.93
N GLY A 30 4.47 16.70 1.44
CA GLY A 30 5.68 16.72 2.28
C GLY A 30 5.83 17.98 3.15
N ASN A 31 5.06 19.05 2.90
CA ASN A 31 5.03 20.27 3.71
C ASN A 31 4.09 20.17 4.93
N LEU A 32 3.28 19.12 5.02
CA LEU A 32 2.30 18.90 6.08
C LEU A 32 2.93 18.27 7.33
N GLN A 33 3.79 19.02 8.02
CA GLN A 33 4.61 18.53 9.14
C GLN A 33 3.84 17.97 10.35
N LEU A 34 2.53 18.28 10.47
CA LEU A 34 1.65 17.77 11.53
C LEU A 34 0.73 16.63 11.08
N LEU A 35 0.85 16.19 9.82
CA LEU A 35 0.04 15.11 9.27
C LEU A 35 0.31 13.82 10.03
N LYS A 36 -0.77 13.18 10.50
CA LYS A 36 -0.76 11.91 11.20
C LYS A 36 -1.29 10.77 10.33
N THR A 37 -2.27 11.08 9.49
CA THR A 37 -2.90 10.09 8.61
C THR A 37 -2.94 10.61 7.18
N LEU A 38 -2.43 9.80 6.26
CA LEU A 38 -2.50 10.01 4.82
C LEU A 38 -3.22 8.81 4.18
N ASP A 39 -4.36 9.09 3.55
CA ASP A 39 -5.18 8.10 2.85
C ASP A 39 -5.19 8.40 1.34
N LEU A 40 -4.64 7.46 0.59
CA LEU A 40 -4.50 7.44 -0.86
C LEU A 40 -5.14 6.17 -1.44
N GLN A 41 -6.08 5.53 -0.74
CA GLN A 41 -6.72 4.27 -1.18
C GLN A 41 -7.38 4.39 -2.55
N ARG A 42 -8.07 5.51 -2.77
CA ARG A 42 -8.84 5.80 -3.97
C ARG A 42 -8.10 6.77 -4.88
N ALA A 43 -6.80 6.96 -4.65
CA ALA A 43 -5.95 7.82 -5.46
C ALA A 43 -5.20 6.98 -6.50
N SER A 44 -5.27 7.42 -7.76
CA SER A 44 -4.44 6.89 -8.83
C SER A 44 -3.13 7.69 -8.84
N ILE A 45 -2.09 7.10 -8.24
CA ILE A 45 -0.74 7.67 -8.16
C ILE A 45 0.23 6.76 -8.89
N ASN A 46 1.15 7.36 -9.65
CA ASN A 46 2.22 6.62 -10.35
C ASN A 46 3.48 6.46 -9.48
N GLU A 47 3.66 7.33 -8.50
CA GLU A 47 4.79 7.30 -7.57
C GLU A 47 4.46 8.07 -6.29
N LEU A 48 5.06 7.63 -5.17
CA LEU A 48 5.10 8.40 -3.93
C LEU A 48 6.36 9.28 -3.97
N PRO A 49 6.23 10.62 -3.95
CA PRO A 49 7.40 11.48 -4.02
C PRO A 49 8.26 11.41 -2.76
N THR A 50 9.55 11.71 -2.92
CA THR A 50 10.54 11.68 -1.84
C THR A 50 10.19 12.62 -0.68
N SER A 51 9.45 13.69 -0.95
CA SER A 51 8.99 14.66 0.06
C SER A 51 8.08 14.06 1.13
N ILE A 52 7.41 12.94 0.87
CA ILE A 52 6.62 12.22 1.90
C ILE A 52 7.50 11.74 3.05
N CYS A 53 8.80 11.53 2.81
CA CYS A 53 9.77 11.21 3.87
C CYS A 53 9.96 12.34 4.89
N ARG A 54 9.55 13.58 4.56
CA ARG A 54 9.56 14.72 5.47
C ARG A 54 8.43 14.65 6.51
N LEU A 55 7.42 13.81 6.31
CA LEU A 55 6.29 13.64 7.22
C LEU A 55 6.69 12.87 8.49
N ARG A 56 7.45 13.54 9.37
CA ARG A 56 7.97 12.91 10.59
C ARG A 56 6.90 12.53 11.60
N LYS A 57 5.67 13.03 11.48
CA LYS A 57 4.55 12.73 12.39
C LYS A 57 3.52 11.76 11.81
N LEU A 58 3.77 11.23 10.61
CA LEU A 58 2.88 10.28 9.98
C LEU A 58 2.90 8.97 10.75
N ASP A 59 1.71 8.58 11.23
CA ASP A 59 1.45 7.38 12.02
C ASP A 59 0.74 6.33 11.15
N CYS A 60 -0.14 6.79 10.26
CA CYS A 60 -0.95 5.93 9.40
C CYS A 60 -0.80 6.33 7.93
N LEU A 61 -0.39 5.37 7.10
CA LEU A 61 -0.33 5.50 5.65
C LEU A 61 -1.22 4.42 5.04
N ASP A 62 -2.22 4.86 4.28
CA ASP A 62 -3.09 3.97 3.51
C ASP A 62 -2.90 4.26 2.02
N VAL A 63 -2.45 3.27 1.26
CA VAL A 63 -2.21 3.39 -0.17
C VAL A 63 -3.01 2.33 -0.93
N GLY A 64 -3.62 2.72 -2.05
CA GLY A 64 -4.45 1.82 -2.85
C GLY A 64 -3.66 0.81 -3.67
N PHE A 65 -4.16 0.49 -4.87
CA PHE A 65 -3.39 -0.22 -5.89
C PHE A 65 -2.25 0.66 -6.37
N VAL A 66 -1.06 0.49 -5.80
CA VAL A 66 0.06 1.37 -6.11
C VAL A 66 0.90 0.78 -7.23
N LEU A 67 0.98 1.50 -8.35
CA LEU A 67 2.11 1.45 -9.25
C LEU A 67 3.13 2.45 -8.68
N VAL A 68 4.29 2.00 -8.19
CA VAL A 68 5.34 2.89 -7.64
C VAL A 68 6.51 2.91 -8.60
N ILE A 69 6.53 3.80 -9.59
CA ILE A 69 7.66 3.94 -10.52
C ILE A 69 8.62 5.01 -10.01
N GLY A 70 9.51 4.67 -9.07
CA GLY A 70 10.54 5.59 -8.60
C GLY A 70 11.86 5.40 -9.37
N VAL A 71 12.28 6.41 -10.13
CA VAL A 71 13.57 6.42 -10.86
C VAL A 71 14.76 7.00 -10.07
N ASP A 72 14.58 7.57 -8.87
CA ASP A 72 15.69 7.86 -7.94
C ASP A 72 15.22 8.17 -6.48
N GLN A 73 15.94 7.64 -5.46
CA GLN A 73 15.82 7.73 -3.96
C GLN A 73 14.40 7.78 -3.31
N PRO A 74 14.23 7.66 -1.97
CA PRO A 74 14.40 6.48 -1.10
C PRO A 74 13.32 5.38 -1.28
N PHE A 75 12.46 5.49 -2.29
CA PHE A 75 11.59 4.40 -2.74
C PHE A 75 12.28 3.75 -3.93
N ARG A 76 12.77 2.52 -3.78
CA ARG A 76 13.46 1.84 -4.88
C ARG A 76 12.46 1.03 -5.68
N MET A 77 12.32 1.35 -6.96
CA MET A 77 11.78 0.43 -7.93
C MET A 77 12.89 0.06 -8.93
N PHE A 78 13.16 -1.24 -9.07
CA PHE A 78 13.86 -1.71 -10.27
C PHE A 78 12.81 -1.83 -11.36
N GLN A 79 12.85 -0.94 -12.36
CA GLN A 79 12.03 -1.10 -13.55
C GLN A 79 12.58 -2.26 -14.37
N HIS A 80 12.14 -3.46 -14.02
CA HIS A 80 12.28 -4.66 -14.83
C HIS A 80 10.87 -5.26 -14.95
N PRO A 81 10.46 -5.85 -16.08
CA PRO A 81 9.13 -6.46 -16.28
C PRO A 81 8.80 -7.64 -15.33
N THR A 82 9.59 -7.84 -14.27
CA THR A 82 9.62 -9.00 -13.38
C THR A 82 9.60 -8.61 -11.89
N ARG A 83 9.58 -7.32 -11.53
CA ARG A 83 9.67 -6.86 -10.13
C ARG A 83 8.82 -5.61 -9.89
N CYS A 84 7.58 -5.80 -9.44
CA CYS A 84 6.77 -4.69 -8.92
C CYS A 84 6.91 -4.71 -7.40
N TRP A 85 7.54 -3.68 -6.82
CA TRP A 85 7.66 -3.61 -5.37
C TRP A 85 7.78 -2.18 -4.81
N LEU A 86 6.96 -1.86 -3.79
CA LEU A 86 7.10 -0.69 -2.92
C LEU A 86 8.15 -0.96 -1.84
N VAL A 87 9.43 -0.65 -2.09
CA VAL A 87 10.51 -0.85 -1.11
C VAL A 87 10.77 0.45 -0.36
N PHE A 88 10.63 0.42 0.97
CA PHE A 88 11.01 1.54 1.83
C PHE A 88 12.50 1.48 2.14
N ALA A 89 13.27 2.51 1.81
CA ALA A 89 14.66 2.56 2.27
C ALA A 89 14.74 2.73 3.80
N LYS A 90 15.85 2.28 4.37
CA LYS A 90 16.14 2.42 5.80
C LYS A 90 16.00 3.87 6.28
N GLY A 91 15.25 4.06 7.38
CA GLY A 91 15.07 5.38 8.03
C GLY A 91 14.01 6.27 7.37
N VAL A 92 13.31 5.77 6.36
CA VAL A 92 12.10 6.38 5.82
C VAL A 92 10.95 6.21 6.82
N MET A 93 10.14 7.26 6.98
CA MET A 93 8.94 7.27 7.83
C MET A 93 9.17 6.67 9.25
N PRO A 94 10.05 7.29 10.06
CA PRO A 94 10.53 6.69 11.31
C PRO A 94 9.47 6.47 12.39
N ASN A 95 8.28 7.07 12.26
CA ASN A 95 7.17 6.99 13.23
C ASN A 95 5.92 6.31 12.66
N LEU A 96 6.01 5.72 11.46
CA LEU A 96 4.87 5.03 10.87
C LEU A 96 4.57 3.76 11.66
N GLU A 97 3.40 3.70 12.30
CA GLU A 97 2.98 2.53 13.08
C GLU A 97 1.95 1.68 12.34
N ARG A 98 1.20 2.26 11.40
CA ARG A 98 0.16 1.58 10.63
C ARG A 98 0.37 1.79 9.14
N LEU A 99 0.51 0.67 8.42
CA LEU A 99 0.61 0.65 6.96
C LEU A 99 -0.53 -0.19 6.40
N LYS A 100 -1.28 0.36 5.45
CA LYS A 100 -2.28 -0.38 4.69
C LYS A 100 -2.00 -0.24 3.21
N PHE A 101 -2.01 -1.36 2.50
CA PHE A 101 -1.76 -1.39 1.06
C PHE A 101 -2.47 -2.55 0.38
N CYS A 102 -2.69 -2.40 -0.93
CA CYS A 102 -3.32 -3.41 -1.79
C CYS A 102 -2.41 -3.71 -2.99
N PHE A 103 -2.35 -4.96 -3.45
CA PHE A 103 -1.66 -5.29 -4.70
C PHE A 103 -2.32 -6.44 -5.45
N GLN A 104 -2.10 -6.44 -6.76
CA GLN A 104 -2.58 -7.49 -7.65
C GLN A 104 -1.62 -8.67 -7.67
N VAL A 105 -2.18 -9.88 -7.56
CA VAL A 105 -1.38 -11.10 -7.64
C VAL A 105 -0.70 -11.17 -9.02
N PRO A 106 0.64 -11.23 -9.08
CA PRO A 106 1.34 -11.32 -10.34
C PRO A 106 1.08 -12.68 -10.98
N LYS A 107 0.66 -12.68 -12.26
CA LYS A 107 0.31 -13.88 -13.05
C LYS A 107 1.51 -14.75 -13.48
N ARG A 108 2.60 -14.78 -12.70
CA ARG A 108 3.83 -15.51 -13.05
C ARG A 108 4.48 -16.18 -11.85
N GLU A 109 4.93 -17.42 -12.08
CA GLU A 109 5.68 -18.21 -11.12
C GLU A 109 7.12 -17.70 -10.96
N GLY A 110 7.54 -17.57 -9.69
CA GLY A 110 8.95 -17.44 -9.33
C GLY A 110 9.48 -16.01 -9.30
N GLY A 111 9.51 -15.45 -8.08
CA GLY A 111 10.23 -14.24 -7.75
C GLY A 111 10.54 -14.22 -6.26
N ASP A 112 11.76 -13.83 -5.89
CA ASP A 112 12.02 -13.35 -4.54
C ASP A 112 11.50 -11.92 -4.45
N TYR A 113 10.59 -11.74 -3.52
CA TYR A 113 9.67 -10.64 -3.42
C TYR A 113 9.97 -9.94 -2.10
N ASP A 114 10.84 -8.94 -2.17
CA ASP A 114 11.31 -8.25 -0.97
C ASP A 114 10.35 -7.12 -0.62
N ILE A 115 9.58 -7.24 0.49
CA ILE A 115 8.64 -6.19 0.89
C ILE A 115 9.33 -4.88 1.25
N GLY A 116 10.54 -4.95 1.82
CA GLY A 116 11.16 -3.80 2.45
C GLY A 116 10.45 -3.33 3.72
N LEU A 117 9.55 -4.14 4.33
CA LEU A 117 8.87 -3.77 5.59
C LEU A 117 9.88 -3.63 6.73
N GLU A 118 10.95 -4.42 6.73
CA GLU A 118 11.98 -4.45 7.76
C GLU A 118 12.68 -3.10 7.98
N ASN A 119 12.53 -2.16 7.04
CA ASN A 119 13.08 -0.81 7.12
C ASN A 119 12.19 0.17 7.93
N LEU A 120 10.95 -0.21 8.27
CA LEU A 120 9.98 0.60 9.01
C LEU A 120 10.06 0.33 10.51
N ALA A 121 11.04 0.92 11.17
CA ALA A 121 11.42 0.62 12.56
C ALA A 121 10.34 0.85 13.63
N SER A 122 9.21 1.50 13.32
CA SER A 122 8.10 1.76 14.25
C SER A 122 6.82 1.01 13.89
N LEU A 123 6.85 0.18 12.85
CA LEU A 123 5.65 -0.48 12.34
C LEU A 123 5.07 -1.45 13.37
N LYS A 124 3.76 -1.34 13.62
CA LYS A 124 3.02 -2.15 14.59
C LYS A 124 1.85 -2.90 13.97
N HIS A 125 1.21 -2.33 12.94
CA HIS A 125 0.08 -2.94 12.26
C HIS A 125 0.24 -2.82 10.74
N VAL A 126 0.01 -3.93 10.06
CA VAL A 126 0.05 -4.02 8.61
C VAL A 126 -1.25 -4.65 8.13
N THR A 127 -1.97 -3.94 7.28
CA THR A 127 -3.15 -4.47 6.58
C THR A 127 -2.82 -4.62 5.11
N VAL A 128 -2.97 -5.82 4.57
CA VAL A 128 -2.68 -6.10 3.18
C VAL A 128 -3.91 -6.67 2.48
N GLY A 129 -4.30 -5.98 1.43
CA GLY A 129 -5.29 -6.45 0.48
C GLY A 129 -4.64 -7.18 -0.70
N VAL A 130 -5.14 -8.36 -1.04
CA VAL A 130 -4.67 -9.17 -2.16
C VAL A 130 -5.77 -9.26 -3.21
N ASP A 131 -5.49 -8.74 -4.41
CA ASP A 131 -6.38 -8.87 -5.57
C ASP A 131 -6.17 -10.22 -6.24
N CYS A 132 -7.20 -11.05 -6.20
CA CYS A 132 -7.20 -12.39 -6.77
C CYS A 132 -7.69 -12.43 -8.22
N GLU A 133 -8.01 -11.28 -8.85
CA GLU A 133 -8.60 -11.24 -10.19
C GLU A 133 -7.74 -11.99 -11.23
N GLY A 134 -8.27 -13.12 -11.72
CA GLY A 134 -7.60 -13.97 -12.70
C GLY A 134 -6.28 -14.60 -12.21
N ALA A 135 -6.13 -14.80 -10.89
CA ALA A 135 -4.99 -15.46 -10.26
C ALA A 135 -5.34 -16.89 -9.81
N GLN A 136 -4.36 -17.78 -9.82
CA GLN A 136 -4.51 -19.13 -9.28
C GLN A 136 -4.34 -19.14 -7.75
N ILE A 137 -5.02 -20.07 -7.07
CA ILE A 137 -4.91 -20.27 -5.61
C ILE A 137 -3.44 -20.36 -5.15
N ARG A 138 -2.59 -21.07 -5.91
CA ARG A 138 -1.15 -21.18 -5.61
C ARG A 138 -0.42 -19.84 -5.68
N GLU A 139 -0.78 -18.97 -6.61
CA GLU A 139 -0.18 -17.63 -6.74
C GLU A 139 -0.57 -16.75 -5.55
N VAL A 140 -1.85 -16.82 -5.14
CA VAL A 140 -2.37 -16.14 -3.95
C VAL A 140 -1.66 -16.63 -2.68
N ASP A 141 -1.54 -17.95 -2.49
CA ASP A 141 -0.90 -18.54 -1.31
C ASP A 141 0.60 -18.20 -1.25
N ASN A 142 1.29 -18.16 -2.40
CA ASN A 142 2.69 -17.74 -2.48
C ASN A 142 2.85 -16.29 -2.00
N VAL A 143 1.97 -15.41 -2.47
CA VAL A 143 1.93 -14.01 -2.07
C VAL A 143 1.70 -13.87 -0.56
N GLU A 144 0.69 -14.55 -0.01
CA GLU A 144 0.43 -14.42 1.42
C GLU A 144 1.57 -14.98 2.28
N THR A 145 2.17 -16.10 1.86
CA THR A 145 3.32 -16.71 2.54
C THR A 145 4.50 -15.74 2.58
N MET A 146 4.76 -15.08 1.46
CA MET A 146 5.77 -14.04 1.33
C MET A 146 5.51 -12.86 2.29
N VAL A 147 4.28 -12.33 2.34
CA VAL A 147 3.93 -11.25 3.29
C VAL A 147 4.15 -11.72 4.73
N ARG A 148 3.69 -12.93 5.08
CA ARG A 148 3.88 -13.51 6.41
C ARG A 148 5.37 -13.66 6.76
N ASN A 149 6.20 -14.07 5.81
CA ASN A 149 7.64 -14.18 6.00
C ASN A 149 8.28 -12.81 6.26
N ALA A 150 7.94 -11.77 5.49
CA ALA A 150 8.47 -10.42 5.72
C ALA A 150 8.08 -9.86 7.10
N ILE A 151 6.85 -10.12 7.55
CA ILE A 151 6.39 -9.76 8.90
C ILE A 151 7.16 -10.55 9.97
N GLY A 152 7.43 -11.83 9.73
CA GLY A 152 8.23 -12.68 10.61
C GLY A 152 9.68 -12.22 10.75
N MET A 153 10.25 -11.62 9.70
CA MET A 153 11.60 -11.06 9.70
C MET A 153 11.67 -9.63 10.26
N HIS A 154 10.53 -8.97 10.47
CA HIS A 154 10.49 -7.59 10.94
C HIS A 154 10.86 -7.50 12.43
N PRO A 155 11.75 -6.57 12.84
CA PRO A 155 12.25 -6.48 14.22
C PRO A 155 11.16 -6.27 15.29
N ASN A 156 10.05 -5.63 14.93
CA ASN A 156 8.91 -5.40 15.84
C ASN A 156 7.77 -6.41 15.73
N HIS A 157 7.87 -7.43 14.86
CA HIS A 157 6.80 -8.42 14.62
C HIS A 157 5.39 -7.79 14.55
N PRO A 158 5.13 -6.88 13.59
CA PRO A 158 3.87 -6.16 13.53
C PRO A 158 2.68 -7.11 13.32
N THR A 159 1.52 -6.71 13.81
CA THR A 159 0.27 -7.45 13.59
C THR A 159 -0.09 -7.39 12.11
N LEU A 160 -0.31 -8.54 11.50
CA LEU A 160 -0.71 -8.66 10.10
C LEU A 160 -2.20 -8.98 9.99
N GLN A 161 -2.91 -8.19 9.18
CA GLN A 161 -4.25 -8.50 8.70
C GLN A 161 -4.22 -8.69 7.18
N LEU A 162 -4.55 -9.88 6.72
CA LEU A 162 -4.66 -10.21 5.29
C LEU A 162 -6.13 -10.30 4.89
N SER A 163 -6.46 -9.80 3.70
CA SER A 163 -7.78 -9.96 3.09
C SER A 163 -7.65 -10.16 1.58
N ARG A 164 -8.46 -11.06 1.01
CA ARG A 164 -8.57 -11.31 -0.43
C ARG A 164 -9.79 -10.59 -1.00
N TYR A 165 -9.76 -10.22 -2.28
CA TYR A 165 -10.89 -9.67 -3.02
C TYR A 165 -10.78 -10.04 -4.51
N ASN A 166 -11.91 -9.96 -5.24
CA ASN A 166 -12.04 -10.46 -6.62
C ASN A 166 -11.61 -11.93 -6.77
N GLU A 167 -11.97 -12.78 -5.80
CA GLU A 167 -11.88 -14.22 -6.00
C GLU A 167 -12.91 -14.58 -7.08
N ASP A 168 -12.47 -15.18 -8.18
CA ASP A 168 -13.40 -15.68 -9.18
C ASP A 168 -14.28 -16.75 -8.49
N ASP A 169 -15.54 -16.41 -8.24
CA ASP A 169 -16.58 -17.37 -7.83
C ASP A 169 -16.90 -18.28 -9.03
N SER A 170 -15.94 -19.09 -9.46
CA SER A 170 -16.21 -20.17 -10.41
C SER A 170 -16.73 -21.39 -9.63
N ASP A 171 -17.92 -21.26 -9.09
CA ASP A 171 -18.84 -22.37 -8.91
C ASP A 171 -20.22 -21.89 -9.42
N GLU A 172 -20.54 -22.27 -10.67
CA GLU A 172 -21.94 -22.36 -11.10
C GLU A 172 -22.66 -23.38 -10.20
N ASP A 173 -23.92 -23.05 -9.90
CA ASP A 173 -24.98 -23.85 -9.27
C ASP A 173 -25.01 -23.99 -7.74
N THR A 174 -25.77 -23.10 -7.07
CA THR A 174 -27.00 -23.57 -6.39
C THR A 174 -28.07 -22.47 -6.24
N ASP A 175 -29.13 -22.63 -7.02
CA ASP A 175 -30.55 -22.37 -6.71
C ASP A 175 -31.02 -20.93 -6.38
N ASP A 176 -31.42 -20.22 -7.44
CA ASP A 176 -32.50 -19.23 -7.37
C ASP A 176 -33.82 -19.91 -6.97
N SER A 177 -34.12 -19.99 -5.68
CA SER A 177 -35.47 -20.27 -5.19
C SER A 177 -35.83 -19.35 -4.02
N TRP A 178 -36.84 -18.51 -4.30
CA TRP A 178 -37.49 -17.61 -3.37
C TRP A 178 -38.20 -18.36 -2.24
N ALA A 179 -38.13 -17.88 -0.99
CA ALA A 179 -39.31 -17.74 -0.13
C ALA A 179 -39.04 -16.92 1.15
N SER A 180 -39.93 -15.97 1.36
CA SER A 180 -40.31 -15.16 2.52
C SER A 180 -40.15 -15.77 3.91
N GLU A 181 -39.97 -14.89 4.90
CA GLU A 181 -40.67 -14.77 6.20
C GLU A 181 -39.90 -13.69 7.01
N GLU A 182 -40.46 -12.61 7.55
CA GLU A 182 -41.83 -12.24 7.94
C GLU A 182 -42.10 -10.74 7.69
#